data_AF-A0A821W185-F1
#
_entry.id   AF-A0A821W185-F1
#
_cell.length_a   1.000
_cell.length_b   1.000
_cell.length_c   1.000
_cell.angle_alpha   90.00
_cell.angle_beta   90.00
_cell.angle_gamma   90.00
#
_symmetry.space_group_name_H-M   'P 1'
#
loop_
_entity.id
_entity.type
_entity.pdbx_description
1 polymer ?
#
loop_
_entity_poly.entity_id
_entity_poly.type
_entity_poly.pdbx_seq_one_letter_code
_entity_poly.pdbx_strand_id
1 'polypeptide(L)' 'MSFGSTIFTKIVNKWNIALIGLMAYLHEAIINIQDLLDLLVKCENKIQTCIKIGLNSKMPSRFPSIVFYTPKQL' A
#
# COMPACT_ATOMS: atom_id res chain seq x y z
N MET A 1 0.36 2.35 -15.45
CA MET A 1 1.48 1.91 -14.60
C MET A 1 1.79 0.46 -14.96
N SER A 2 2.89 0.21 -15.66
CA SER A 2 3.30 -1.17 -15.99
C SER A 2 3.95 -1.78 -14.75
N PHE A 3 3.17 -2.55 -13.99
CA PHE A 3 3.70 -3.47 -12.98
C PHE A 3 4.03 -4.78 -13.70
N GLY A 4 5.02 -4.74 -14.61
CA GLY A 4 5.59 -5.97 -15.16
C GLY A 4 6.13 -6.82 -14.01
N SER A 5 5.97 -8.14 -14.09
CA SER A 5 6.36 -9.18 -13.12
C SER A 5 7.44 -8.74 -12.14
N THR A 6 7.04 -8.02 -11.09
CA THR A 6 7.93 -7.46 -10.08
C THR A 6 7.57 -8.11 -8.76
N ILE A 7 8.59 -8.54 -8.03
CA ILE A 7 8.45 -9.21 -6.73
C ILE A 7 7.59 -8.32 -5.81
N PHE A 8 6.57 -8.90 -5.14
CA PHE A 8 5.61 -8.14 -4.31
C PHE A 8 6.27 -7.19 -3.31
N THR A 9 7.39 -7.62 -2.72
CA THR A 9 8.18 -6.81 -1.78
C THR A 9 8.71 -5.51 -2.41
N LYS A 10 9.03 -5.50 -3.71
CA LYS A 10 9.46 -4.29 -4.44
C LYS A 10 8.33 -3.29 -4.58
N ILE A 11 7.10 -3.76 -4.80
CA ILE A 11 5.90 -2.92 -4.91
C ILE A 11 5.62 -2.26 -3.56
N VAL A 12 5.63 -3.05 -2.48
CA VAL A 12 5.43 -2.57 -1.10
C VAL A 12 6.54 -1.59 -0.69
N ASN A 13 7.80 -1.87 -1.00
CA ASN A 13 8.90 -0.96 -0.69
C ASN A 13 8.75 0.41 -1.38
N LYS A 14 8.32 0.43 -2.64
CA LYS A 14 8.08 1.69 -3.36
C LYS A 14 6.93 2.48 -2.74
N TRP A 15 5.87 1.81 -2.31
CA TRP A 15 4.76 2.42 -1.58
C TRP A 15 5.24 3.02 -0.24
N ASN A 16 6.00 2.26 0.54
CA ASN A 16 6.49 2.71 1.85
C ASN A 16 7.38 3.95 1.74
N ILE A 17 8.29 4.00 0.76
CA ILE A 17 9.14 5.19 0.55
C ILE A 17 8.29 6.42 0.19
N ALA A 18 7.30 6.26 -0.68
CA ALA A 18 6.42 7.36 -1.07
C ALA A 18 5.56 7.85 0.10
N LEU A 19 5.01 6.93 0.90
CA LEU A 19 4.22 7.27 2.09
C LEU A 19 5.08 8.00 3.12
N ILE A 20 6.27 7.50 3.43
CA ILE A 20 7.21 8.15 4.36
C ILE A 20 7.59 9.54 3.88
N GLY A 21 7.91 9.71 2.58
CA GLY A 21 8.24 11.01 2.02
C GLY A 21 7.10 12.02 2.12
N LEU A 22 5.85 11.59 1.89
CA LEU A 22 4.66 12.42 2.04
C LEU A 22 4.42 12.82 3.50
N MET A 23 4.50 11.85 4.43
CA MET A 23 4.33 12.07 5.86
C MET A 23 5.42 13.00 6.42
N ALA A 24 6.67 12.83 5.97
CA ALA A 24 7.80 13.65 6.39
C ALA A 24 7.80 15.07 5.80
N TYR A 25 7.05 15.32 4.73
CA TYR A 25 6.95 16.66 4.14
C TYR A 25 5.77 17.46 4.71
N LEU A 26 4.58 16.84 4.77
CA LEU A 26 3.35 17.54 5.17
C LEU A 26 3.14 17.54 6.69
N HIS A 27 3.75 16.60 7.44
CA HIS A 27 3.59 16.48 8.89
C HIS A 27 2.10 16.56 9.31
N GLU A 28 1.77 17.39 10.30
CA GLU A 28 0.42 17.59 10.84
C GLU A 28 -0.58 18.17 9.82
N ALA A 29 -0.12 18.76 8.71
CA ALA A 29 -1.00 19.35 7.71
C ALA A 29 -1.90 18.31 7.01
N ILE A 30 -1.50 17.03 7.01
CA ILE A 30 -2.27 15.92 6.40
C ILE A 30 -3.62 15.76 7.09
N ILE A 31 -3.69 15.99 8.41
CA ILE A 31 -4.91 15.76 9.21
C ILE A 31 -6.03 16.72 8.79
N ASN A 32 -5.68 17.93 8.36
CA ASN A 32 -6.65 18.95 7.97
C ASN A 32 -7.16 18.78 6.52
N ILE A 33 -6.59 17.85 5.74
CA ILE A 33 -6.93 17.64 4.33
C ILE A 33 -7.68 16.31 4.20
N GLN A 34 -8.99 16.35 4.40
CA GLN A 34 -9.85 15.16 4.34
C GLN A 34 -9.75 14.43 2.98
N ASP A 35 -9.68 15.19 1.88
CA ASP A 35 -9.53 14.62 0.53
C ASP A 35 -8.24 13.81 0.36
N LEU A 36 -7.17 14.21 1.07
CA LEU A 36 -5.89 13.50 1.06
C LEU A 36 -5.97 12.20 1.85
N LEU A 37 -6.69 12.19 2.98
CA LEU A 37 -6.95 10.98 3.77
C LEU A 37 -7.73 9.95 2.95
N ASP A 38 -8.79 10.38 2.27
CA ASP A 38 -9.57 9.50 1.38
C ASP A 38 -8.72 8.97 0.22
N LEU A 39 -7.82 9.79 -0.31
CA LEU A 39 -6.89 9.39 -1.37
C LEU A 39 -5.86 8.37 -0.87
N LEU A 40 -5.33 8.53 0.35
CA LEU A 40 -4.40 7.58 0.97
C LEU A 40 -5.02 6.18 1.09
N VAL A 41 -6.26 6.10 1.61
CA VAL A 41 -7.00 4.83 1.73
C VAL A 41 -7.23 4.19 0.36
N LYS A 42 -7.58 4.98 -0.66
CA LYS A 42 -7.75 4.47 -2.04
C LYS A 42 -6.44 3.95 -2.62
N CYS A 43 -5.33 4.66 -2.41
CA CYS A 43 -4.03 4.26 -2.88
C CYS A 43 -3.51 2.99 -2.19
N GLU A 44 -3.68 2.86 -0.88
CA GLU A 44 -3.29 1.64 -0.15
C GLU A 44 -4.08 0.42 -0.66
N ASN A 45 -5.39 0.56 -0.82
CA ASN A 45 -6.24 -0.48 -1.39
C ASN A 45 -5.79 -0.89 -2.80
N LYS A 46 -5.30 0.06 -3.60
CA LYS A 46 -4.76 -0.22 -4.95
C LYS A 46 -3.48 -1.05 -4.88
N ILE A 47 -2.58 -0.78 -3.93
CA ILE A 47 -1.36 -1.59 -3.72
C ILE A 47 -1.72 -3.01 -3.27
N GLN A 48 -2.60 -3.15 -2.28
CA GLN A 48 -3.07 -4.46 -1.83
C GLN A 48 -3.76 -5.23 -2.97
N THR A 49 -4.58 -4.56 -3.78
CA THR A 49 -5.27 -5.17 -4.92
C THR A 49 -4.30 -5.62 -6.00
N CYS A 50 -3.21 -4.88 -6.22
CA CYS A 50 -2.14 -5.29 -7.13
C CYS A 50 -1.51 -6.63 -6.70
N ILE A 51 -1.24 -6.82 -5.41
CA ILE A 51 -0.69 -8.07 -4.85
C ILE A 51 -1.71 -9.20 -4.99
N LYS A 52 -2.97 -8.94 -4.62
CA LYS A 52 -4.11 -9.87 -4.76
C LYS A 52 -4.24 -10.40 -6.20
N ILE A 53 -4.21 -9.50 -7.19
CA ILE A 53 -4.26 -9.86 -8.62
C ILE A 53 -3.04 -10.69 -9.03
N GLY A 54 -1.85 -10.34 -8.56
CA GLY A 54 -0.63 -11.12 -8.83
C GLY A 54 -0.68 -12.55 -8.28
N LEU A 55 -1.50 -12.80 -7.25
CA LEU A 55 -1.77 -14.12 -6.68
C LEU A 55 -3.07 -14.76 -7.20
N ASN A 56 -3.64 -14.21 -8.27
CA ASN A 56 -4.87 -14.67 -8.93
C ASN A 56 -6.08 -14.83 -7.99
N SER A 57 -6.20 -13.96 -6.97
CA SER A 57 -7.35 -13.99 -6.05
C SER A 57 -7.63 -12.63 -5.44
N LYS A 58 -8.92 -12.28 -5.29
CA LYS A 58 -9.34 -11.04 -4.60
C LYS A 58 -10.13 -11.31 -3.31
N MET A 59 -10.22 -12.56 -2.89
CA MET A 59 -11.10 -12.97 -1.80
C MET A 59 -10.57 -12.48 -0.44
N PRO A 60 -11.35 -11.74 0.36
CA PRO A 60 -10.86 -11.12 1.59
C PRO A 60 -10.35 -12.13 2.63
N SER A 61 -10.99 -13.30 2.71
CA SER A 61 -10.58 -14.39 3.62
C SER A 61 -9.17 -14.93 3.34
N ARG A 62 -8.69 -14.82 2.09
CA ARG A 62 -7.34 -15.26 1.69
C ARG A 62 -6.25 -14.22 1.99
N PHE A 63 -6.66 -12.98 2.27
CA PHE A 63 -5.74 -11.87 2.48
C PHE A 63 -6.07 -11.14 3.79
N PRO A 64 -5.92 -11.82 4.95
CA PRO A 64 -6.02 -11.16 6.24
C PRO A 64 -4.94 -10.08 6.36
N SER A 65 -5.20 -9.04 7.16
CA SER A 65 -4.31 -7.88 7.33
C SER A 65 -2.86 -8.27 7.66
N ILE A 66 -2.68 -9.36 8.41
CA ILE A 66 -1.36 -9.91 8.75
C ILE A 66 -0.46 -10.14 7.54
N VAL A 67 -1.01 -10.51 6.37
CA VAL A 67 -0.25 -10.74 5.14
C VAL A 67 0.43 -9.46 4.63
N PHE A 68 -0.17 -8.29 4.85
CA PHE A 68 0.34 -7.02 4.36
C PHE A 68 1.21 -6.29 5.39
N TYR A 69 0.97 -6.52 6.68
CA TYR A 69 1.56 -5.72 7.76
C TYR A 69 2.60 -6.46 8.62
N THR A 70 2.81 -7.77 8.40
CA THR A 70 3.89 -8.49 9.09
C THR A 70 5.25 -7.95 8.63
N PRO A 71 6.18 -7.65 9.55
CA PRO A 71 7.51 -7.19 9.18
C PRO A 71 8.25 -8.29 8.42
N LYS A 72 9.08 -7.90 7.45
CA LYS A 72 9.81 -8.84 6.57
C LYS A 72 10.74 -9.83 7.32
N GLN A 73 11.08 -9.55 8.57
CA GLN A 73 12.01 -10.35 9.37
C GLN A 73 11.37 -11.55 10.08
N LEU A 74 10.03 -11.59 10.15
CA LEU A 74 9.24 -12.72 10.66
C LEU A 74 9.07 -13.78 9.57
#